data_AF-A0A520AZA7-F1
#
_entry.id   AF-A0A520AZA7-F1
#
_cell.length_a   1.000
_cell.length_b   1.000
_cell.length_c   1.000
_cell.angle_alpha   90.00
_cell.angle_beta   90.00
_cell.angle_gamma   90.00
#
_symmetry.space_group_name_H-M   'P 1'
#
loop_
_entity.id
_entity.type
_entity.pdbx_description
1 polymer ?
#
loop_
_entity_poly.entity_id
_entity_poly.type
_entity_poly.pdbx_seq_one_letter_code
_entity_poly.pdbx_strand_id
1 'polypeptide(L)'
;MKLICLTFLLSLSIMSNAQNNFKATQIKFERVEKAYAEKWETLQKFIKAAGYGNDFSMLINAYKAEGKLEIWLKSKTAKNYSLFRTYDFCAHSGTLGPKVIEGDGQTPE
;
A
#
# COMPACT_ATOMS: atom_id res chain seq x y z
N MET A 1 -36.95 -33.22 -2.68
CA MET A 1 -36.57 -31.88 -3.20
C MET A 1 -36.31 -30.84 -2.12
N LYS A 2 -37.23 -30.57 -1.17
CA LYS A 2 -37.03 -29.55 -0.12
C LYS A 2 -35.79 -29.78 0.77
N LEU A 3 -35.47 -31.03 1.11
CA LEU A 3 -34.32 -31.37 1.97
C LEU A 3 -32.95 -31.23 1.25
N ILE A 4 -32.92 -31.45 -0.07
CA ILE A 4 -31.73 -31.29 -0.92
C ILE A 4 -31.44 -29.81 -1.18
N CYS A 5 -32.48 -28.98 -1.34
CA CYS A 5 -32.29 -27.53 -1.41
C CYS A 5 -31.78 -26.96 -0.08
N LEU A 6 -32.20 -27.50 1.07
CA LEU A 6 -31.79 -27.01 2.39
C LEU A 6 -30.33 -27.36 2.70
N THR A 7 -29.85 -28.53 2.29
CA THR A 7 -28.44 -28.92 2.44
C THR A 7 -27.53 -28.15 1.48
N PHE A 8 -28.00 -27.80 0.28
CA PHE A 8 -27.28 -26.95 -0.67
C PHE A 8 -27.20 -25.48 -0.21
N LEU A 9 -28.22 -24.98 0.49
CA LEU A 9 -28.19 -23.65 1.11
C LEU A 9 -27.24 -23.58 2.32
N LEU A 10 -27.10 -24.68 3.08
CA LEU A 10 -26.21 -24.74 4.25
C LEU A 10 -24.72 -24.87 3.86
N SER A 11 -24.41 -25.49 2.72
CA SER A 11 -23.03 -25.61 2.22
C SER A 11 -22.49 -24.30 1.61
N LEU A 12 -23.36 -23.41 1.13
CA LEU A 12 -22.98 -22.09 0.63
C LEU A 12 -22.48 -21.13 1.73
N SER A 13 -22.88 -21.34 2.98
CA SER A 13 -22.51 -20.49 4.12
C SER A 13 -21.07 -20.65 4.63
N ILE A 14 -20.30 -21.62 4.12
CA ILE A 14 -18.96 -21.97 4.65
C ILE A 14 -17.82 -21.28 3.86
N MET A 15 -18.13 -20.51 2.80
CA MET A 15 -17.11 -19.89 1.93
C MET A 15 -16.70 -18.45 2.33
N SER A 16 -16.99 -18.01 3.55
CA SER A 16 -16.96 -16.58 3.93
C SER A 16 -15.68 -16.07 4.63
N ASN A 17 -14.50 -16.69 4.47
CA ASN A 17 -13.28 -16.20 5.15
C ASN A 17 -12.00 -16.19 4.30
N ALA A 18 -12.08 -15.67 3.06
CA ALA A 18 -10.92 -15.51 2.19
C ALA A 18 -10.17 -14.16 2.34
N GLN A 19 -10.59 -13.25 3.22
CA GLN A 19 -9.90 -11.97 3.40
C GLN A 19 -8.70 -12.12 4.35
N ASN A 20 -7.60 -12.67 3.83
CA ASN A 20 -6.30 -12.57 4.48
C ASN A 20 -5.93 -11.08 4.63
N ASN A 21 -5.81 -10.61 5.87
CA ASN A 21 -5.35 -9.26 6.18
C ASN A 21 -3.93 -9.08 5.63
N PHE A 22 -3.78 -8.28 4.56
CA PHE A 22 -2.51 -8.03 3.88
C PHE A 22 -1.36 -7.74 4.86
N LYS A 23 -1.60 -6.91 5.87
CA LYS A 23 -0.62 -6.56 6.90
C LYS A 23 -0.16 -7.78 7.70
N ALA A 24 -1.09 -8.65 8.11
CA ALA A 24 -0.77 -9.87 8.87
C ALA A 24 0.09 -10.85 8.05
N THR A 25 -0.09 -10.87 6.72
CA THR A 25 0.78 -11.63 5.82
C THR A 25 2.16 -10.99 5.68
N GLN A 26 2.21 -9.66 5.49
CA GLN A 26 3.47 -8.94 5.26
C GLN A 26 4.39 -8.90 6.49
N ILE A 27 3.84 -8.79 7.71
CA ILE A 27 4.63 -8.78 8.95
C ILE A 27 5.38 -10.10 9.20
N LYS A 28 5.05 -11.20 8.49
CA LYS A 28 5.80 -12.46 8.59
C LYS A 28 7.21 -12.37 8.01
N PHE A 29 7.50 -11.38 7.16
CA PHE A 29 8.83 -11.17 6.60
C PHE A 29 9.66 -10.31 7.55
N GLU A 30 10.84 -10.78 7.96
CA GLU A 30 11.72 -10.11 8.93
C GLU A 30 11.98 -8.64 8.59
N ARG A 31 12.32 -8.35 7.32
CA ARG A 31 12.56 -6.98 6.85
C ARG A 31 11.35 -6.06 7.09
N VAL A 32 10.15 -6.57 6.89
CA VAL A 32 8.91 -5.80 7.04
C VAL A 32 8.58 -5.62 8.52
N GLU A 33 8.69 -6.69 9.31
CA GLU A 33 8.50 -6.66 10.76
C GLU A 33 9.39 -5.60 11.40
N LYS A 34 10.70 -5.65 11.12
CA LYS A 34 11.68 -4.70 11.64
C LYS A 34 11.35 -3.25 11.26
N ALA A 35 11.07 -3.00 9.98
CA ALA A 35 10.69 -1.66 9.52
C ALA A 35 9.41 -1.15 10.21
N TYR A 36 8.45 -2.04 10.46
CA TYR A 36 7.22 -1.70 11.15
C TYR A 36 7.48 -1.37 12.62
N ALA A 37 8.22 -2.22 13.34
CA ALA A 37 8.59 -2.02 14.74
C ALA A 37 9.36 -0.70 14.96
N GLU A 38 10.32 -0.39 14.08
CA GLU A 38 11.16 0.80 14.21
C GLU A 38 10.45 2.11 13.83
N LYS A 39 9.53 2.08 12.86
CA LYS A 39 9.04 3.32 12.21
C LYS A 39 7.57 3.62 12.47
N TRP A 40 6.74 2.63 12.78
CA TRP A 40 5.29 2.80 12.77
C TRP A 40 4.79 3.82 13.80
N GLU A 41 5.28 3.79 15.03
CA GLU A 41 4.83 4.71 16.08
C GLU A 41 5.08 6.18 15.71
N THR A 42 6.28 6.45 15.19
CA THR A 42 6.67 7.79 14.75
C THR A 42 5.86 8.23 13.54
N LEU A 43 5.65 7.34 12.56
CA LEU A 43 4.85 7.62 11.37
C LEU A 43 3.39 7.93 11.73
N GLN A 44 2.79 7.20 12.68
CA GLN A 44 1.44 7.45 13.19
C GLN A 44 1.32 8.85 13.81
N LYS A 45 2.31 9.27 14.60
CA LYS A 45 2.35 10.64 15.15
C LYS A 45 2.36 11.70 14.06
N PHE A 46 3.16 11.52 13.00
CA PHE A 46 3.18 12.45 11.86
C PHE A 46 1.87 12.48 11.07
N ILE A 47 1.27 11.32 10.81
CA ILE A 47 -0.02 11.23 10.12
C ILE A 47 -1.10 11.99 10.90
N LYS A 48 -1.17 11.75 12.21
CA LYS A 48 -2.12 12.44 13.10
C LYS A 48 -1.87 13.94 13.16
N ALA A 49 -0.60 14.36 13.28
CA ALA A 49 -0.22 15.77 13.28
C ALA A 49 -0.57 16.47 11.96
N ALA A 50 -0.54 15.76 10.83
CA ALA A 50 -0.98 16.23 9.52
C ALA A 50 -2.52 16.23 9.35
N GLY A 51 -3.28 15.87 10.38
CA GLY A 51 -4.75 15.92 10.37
C GLY A 51 -5.42 14.69 9.76
N TYR A 52 -4.68 13.61 9.52
CA TYR A 52 -5.24 12.36 9.02
C TYR A 52 -5.56 11.39 10.16
N GLY A 53 -6.69 10.68 10.03
CA GLY A 53 -7.07 9.60 10.93
C GLY A 53 -6.40 8.27 10.57
N ASN A 54 -6.97 7.17 11.07
CA ASN A 54 -6.50 5.82 10.73
C ASN A 54 -6.96 5.34 9.34
N ASP A 55 -7.90 6.08 8.73
CA ASP A 55 -8.54 5.75 7.47
C ASP A 55 -8.32 6.87 6.45
N PHE A 56 -7.44 6.62 5.48
CA PHE A 56 -7.16 7.52 4.37
C PHE A 56 -6.75 6.72 3.13
N SER A 57 -6.91 7.33 1.96
CA SER A 57 -6.29 6.84 0.72
C SER A 57 -4.89 7.43 0.58
N MET A 58 -3.99 6.65 0.02
CA MET A 58 -2.61 7.05 -0.24
C MET A 58 -2.29 6.88 -1.73
N LEU A 59 -1.58 7.86 -2.28
CA LEU A 59 -0.98 7.83 -3.60
C LEU A 59 0.53 8.04 -3.44
N ILE A 60 1.32 7.29 -4.20
CA ILE A 60 2.77 7.41 -4.25
C ILE A 60 3.14 7.83 -5.68
N ASN A 61 3.75 9.00 -5.83
CA ASN A 61 4.24 9.50 -7.11
C ASN A 61 5.76 9.47 -7.11
N ALA A 62 6.35 8.85 -8.13
CA ALA A 62 7.80 8.73 -8.30
C ALA A 62 8.24 9.52 -9.53
N TYR A 63 8.96 10.62 -9.32
CA TYR A 63 9.44 11.50 -10.38
C TYR A 63 10.89 11.15 -10.70
N LYS A 64 11.09 10.36 -11.75
CA LYS A 64 12.39 9.77 -12.10
C LYS A 64 13.45 10.82 -12.48
N ALA A 65 13.06 11.89 -13.18
CA ALA A 65 14.01 12.92 -13.61
C ALA A 65 14.46 13.79 -12.44
N GLU A 66 13.54 14.09 -11.53
CA GLU A 66 13.76 14.91 -10.35
C GLU A 66 14.37 14.11 -9.18
N GLY A 67 14.33 12.79 -9.25
CA GLY A 67 14.77 11.89 -8.17
C GLY A 67 13.95 12.06 -6.90
N LYS A 68 12.63 12.33 -7.03
CA LYS A 68 11.72 12.60 -5.89
C LYS A 68 10.63 11.55 -5.78
N LEU A 69 10.35 11.11 -4.55
CA LEU A 69 9.19 10.31 -4.19
C LEU A 69 8.23 11.14 -3.36
N GLU A 70 7.03 11.37 -3.85
CA GLU A 70 5.99 12.07 -3.11
C GLU A 70 4.93 11.10 -2.57
N ILE A 71 4.54 11.31 -1.33
CA ILE A 71 3.43 10.63 -0.67
C ILE A 71 2.30 11.63 -0.53
N TRP A 72 1.17 11.29 -1.12
CA TRP A 72 -0.05 12.09 -1.13
C TRP A 72 -1.13 11.35 -0.37
N LEU A 73 -1.80 12.05 0.56
CA LEU A 73 -2.83 11.46 1.40
C LEU A 73 -4.17 12.18 1.20
N LYS A 74 -5.25 11.42 1.26
CA LYS A 74 -6.63 11.91 1.15
C LYS A 74 -7.50 11.26 2.22
N SER A 75 -8.07 12.09 3.10
CA SER A 75 -9.09 11.64 4.05
C SER A 75 -10.36 11.19 3.33
N LYS A 76 -11.11 10.26 3.91
CA LYS A 76 -12.35 9.71 3.30
C LYS A 76 -13.36 10.79 2.88
N THR A 77 -13.46 11.88 3.62
CA THR A 77 -14.40 12.99 3.36
C THR A 77 -13.83 14.08 2.46
N ALA A 78 -12.52 14.10 2.24
CA ALA A 78 -11.88 15.11 1.41
C ALA A 78 -12.15 14.82 -0.07
N LYS A 79 -12.20 15.88 -0.90
CA LYS A 79 -12.31 15.73 -2.36
C LYS A 79 -10.94 15.45 -2.99
N ASN A 80 -9.91 16.13 -2.51
CA ASN A 80 -8.58 16.16 -3.12
C ASN A 80 -7.54 15.47 -2.22
N TYR A 81 -6.46 15.01 -2.83
CA TYR A 81 -5.23 14.61 -2.12
C TYR A 81 -4.44 15.86 -1.74
N SER A 82 -3.67 15.77 -0.65
CA SER A 82 -2.65 16.76 -0.29
C SER A 82 -1.31 16.07 -0.02
N LEU A 83 -0.24 16.79 -0.35
CA LEU A 83 1.14 16.32 -0.17
C LEU A 83 1.41 16.13 1.33
N PHE A 84 1.77 14.90 1.71
CA PHE A 84 2.12 14.55 3.08
C PHE A 84 3.62 14.61 3.30
N ARG A 85 4.41 14.09 2.35
CA ARG A 85 5.87 14.04 2.47
C ARG A 85 6.53 13.82 1.12
N THR A 86 7.73 14.39 0.97
CA THR A 86 8.62 14.14 -0.16
C THR A 86 9.92 13.52 0.35
N TYR A 87 10.45 12.55 -0.38
CA TYR A 87 11.73 11.91 -0.13
C TYR A 87 12.61 12.01 -1.37
N ASP A 88 13.92 12.11 -1.16
CA ASP A 88 14.91 11.93 -2.22
C ASP A 88 15.09 10.44 -2.52
N PHE A 89 15.25 10.09 -3.79
CA PHE A 89 15.70 8.76 -4.18
C PHE A 89 17.08 8.50 -3.60
N CYS A 90 17.27 7.34 -2.95
CA CYS A 90 18.59 6.96 -2.45
C CYS A 90 19.54 6.50 -3.57
N ALA A 91 18.99 5.95 -4.65
CA ALA A 91 19.71 5.48 -5.82
C ALA A 91 18.79 5.48 -7.05
N HIS A 92 19.39 5.53 -8.24
CA HIS A 92 18.70 5.40 -9.51
C HIS A 92 19.07 4.06 -10.15
N SER A 93 18.09 3.41 -10.78
CA SER A 93 18.33 2.22 -11.60
C SER A 93 18.38 2.64 -13.06
N GLY A 94 19.50 2.34 -13.73
CA GLY A 94 19.70 2.69 -15.14
C GLY A 94 19.75 4.20 -15.41
N THR A 95 19.13 4.64 -16.50
CA THR A 95 19.10 6.04 -16.99
C THR A 95 17.66 6.53 -17.19
N LEU A 96 17.46 7.84 -17.34
CA LEU A 96 16.13 8.39 -17.59
C LEU A 96 15.55 7.85 -18.92
N GLY A 97 14.32 7.34 -18.87
CA GLY A 97 13.64 6.71 -20.00
C GLY A 97 12.88 5.43 -19.60
N PRO A 98 12.00 4.92 -20.48
CA PRO A 98 11.10 3.83 -20.15
C PRO A 98 11.86 2.51 -19.93
N LYS A 99 11.26 1.62 -19.15
CA LYS A 99 11.63 0.20 -19.14
C LYS A 99 11.04 -0.46 -20.38
N VAL A 100 11.88 -1.05 -21.23
CA VAL A 100 11.46 -1.63 -22.51
C VAL A 100 11.53 -3.15 -22.47
N ILE A 101 12.55 -3.72 -21.83
CA ILE A 101 12.76 -5.17 -21.77
C ILE A 101 13.17 -5.64 -20.38
N GLU A 102 12.96 -6.94 -20.10
CA GLU A 102 13.50 -7.56 -18.89
C GLU A 102 15.03 -7.51 -18.90
N GLY A 103 15.64 -7.26 -17.74
CA GLY A 103 17.10 -7.18 -17.61
C GLY A 103 17.76 -5.87 -18.05
N ASP A 104 17.03 -4.90 -18.62
CA ASP A 104 17.60 -3.59 -19.03
C ASP A 104 18.03 -2.68 -17.85
N GLY A 105 17.73 -3.08 -16.62
CA GLY A 105 18.06 -2.30 -15.42
C GLY A 105 17.28 -0.99 -15.26
N GLN A 106 16.24 -0.74 -16.07
CA GLN A 106 15.44 0.48 -16.01
C GLN A 106 14.30 0.35 -14.99
N THR A 107 14.04 1.43 -14.24
CA THR A 107 12.81 1.56 -13.45
C THR A 107 11.61 1.78 -14.40
N PRO A 108 10.50 1.00 -14.25
CA PRO A 108 9.27 1.23 -15.01
C PRO A 108 8.70 2.64 -14.83
N GLU A 109 7.92 3.10 -15.81
CA GLU A 109 7.15 4.35 -15.79
C GLU A 109 5.66 4.06 -15.72
#